data_AF-A0A8C4Q3Z8-F1
#
_entry.id   AF-A0A8C4Q3Z8-F1
#
_cell.length_a   1.000
_cell.length_b   1.000
_cell.length_c   1.000
_cell.angle_alpha   90.00
_cell.angle_beta   90.00
_cell.angle_gamma   90.00
#
_symmetry.space_group_name_H-M   'P 1'
#
loop_
_entity.id
_entity.type
_entity.pdbx_description
1 polymer ?
#
loop_
_entity_poly.entity_id
_entity_poly.type
_entity_poly.pdbx_seq_one_letter_code
_entity_poly.pdbx_strand_id
1 'polypeptide(L)'
;MQSEPPPVRSLAALLIQLLQFQEDTCGRDARLTPFVKIPMKCFQDVKPGGALCHVILSAFKFRSEQTWRRFDFGNPSRSEKHVEMFSIMEKALIQVKLCLLLYIQ
;
A
#
# COMPACT_ATOMS: atom_id res chain seq x y z
N MET A 1 -23.64 -0.87 -13.28
CA MET A 1 -22.70 -0.05 -14.09
C MET A 1 -21.31 -0.61 -13.84
N GLN A 2 -20.70 -1.28 -14.82
CA GLN A 2 -19.31 -1.70 -14.72
C GLN A 2 -18.45 -0.44 -14.80
N SER A 3 -17.77 -0.08 -13.69
CA SER A 3 -16.75 0.96 -13.73
C SER A 3 -15.60 0.44 -14.58
N GLU A 4 -15.25 1.15 -15.66
CA GLU A 4 -14.06 0.80 -16.44
C GLU A 4 -12.85 0.58 -15.52
N PRO A 5 -12.04 -0.45 -15.78
CA PRO A 5 -10.80 -0.64 -15.04
C PRO A 5 -9.98 0.65 -15.13
N PRO A 6 -9.40 1.14 -14.02
CA PRO A 6 -8.49 2.27 -14.08
C PRO A 6 -7.43 2.00 -15.16
N PRO A 7 -7.10 2.97 -16.04
CA PRO A 7 -6.15 2.75 -17.12
C PRO A 7 -4.85 2.15 -16.57
N VAL A 8 -4.23 1.17 -17.23
CA VAL A 8 -3.01 0.49 -16.74
C VAL A 8 -1.92 1.49 -16.27
N ARG A 9 -1.82 2.64 -16.95
CA ARG A 9 -0.92 3.76 -16.57
C ARG A 9 -1.21 4.32 -15.18
N SER A 10 -2.47 4.38 -14.76
CA SER A 10 -2.88 4.87 -13.44
C SER A 10 -2.54 3.91 -12.30
N LEU A 11 -2.57 2.59 -12.55
CA LEU A 11 -2.12 1.60 -11.57
C LEU A 11 -0.60 1.65 -11.38
N ALA A 12 0.16 1.75 -12.48
CA ALA A 12 1.61 1.92 -12.40
C ALA A 12 1.99 3.22 -11.66
N ALA A 13 1.30 4.33 -11.93
CA ALA A 13 1.52 5.58 -11.22
C ALA A 13 1.21 5.47 -9.72
N LEU A 14 0.11 4.79 -9.36
CA LEU A 14 -0.23 4.53 -7.96
C LEU A 14 0.85 3.70 -7.26
N LEU A 15 1.39 2.67 -7.92
CA LEU A 15 2.45 1.85 -7.35
C LEU A 15 3.72 2.67 -7.08
N ILE A 16 4.12 3.53 -8.01
CA ILE A 16 5.25 4.43 -7.82
C ILE A 16 4.99 5.36 -6.62
N GLN A 17 3.78 5.91 -6.51
CA GLN A 17 3.42 6.78 -5.39
C GLN A 17 3.44 6.05 -4.03
N LEU A 18 2.95 4.80 -3.98
CA LEU A 18 3.00 3.97 -2.77
C LEU A 18 4.45 3.68 -2.36
N LEU A 19 5.29 3.29 -3.32
CA LEU A 19 6.70 3.03 -3.07
C LEU A 19 7.42 4.28 -2.55
N GLN A 20 7.22 5.42 -3.20
CA GLN A 20 7.82 6.69 -2.79
C GLN A 20 7.38 7.08 -1.38
N PHE A 21 6.08 7.01 -1.09
CA PHE A 21 5.55 7.32 0.25
C PHE A 21 6.16 6.40 1.32
N GLN A 22 6.29 5.10 1.04
CA GLN A 22 6.93 4.16 1.94
C GLN A 22 8.39 4.51 2.19
N GLU A 23 9.18 4.80 1.15
CA GLU A 23 10.60 5.16 1.32
C GLU A 23 10.77 6.48 2.08
N ASP A 24 9.95 7.49 1.80
CA ASP A 24 10.03 8.80 2.47
C ASP A 24 9.64 8.73 3.95
N THR A 25 8.72 7.81 4.28
CA THR A 25 8.20 7.61 5.63
C THR A 25 9.07 6.66 6.46
N CYS A 26 9.62 5.60 5.86
CA CYS A 26 10.41 4.58 6.56
C CYS A 26 11.94 4.79 6.46
N GLY A 27 12.43 5.60 5.52
CA GLY A 27 13.85 5.62 5.13
C GLY A 27 14.83 6.34 6.06
N ARG A 28 14.37 6.98 7.16
CA ARG A 28 15.24 7.84 7.99
C ARG A 28 15.67 7.25 9.33
N ASP A 29 14.87 6.43 10.00
CA ASP A 29 15.28 5.66 11.19
C ASP A 29 14.39 4.44 11.34
N ALA A 30 14.97 3.24 11.23
CA ALA A 30 14.26 1.97 11.34
C ALA A 30 13.55 1.78 12.70
N ARG A 31 13.98 2.51 13.75
CA ARG A 31 13.37 2.43 15.09
C ARG A 31 12.10 3.27 15.25
N LEU A 32 11.82 4.19 14.32
CA LEU A 32 10.69 5.12 14.38
C LEU A 32 9.72 4.94 13.20
N THR A 33 9.79 3.81 12.47
CA THR A 33 8.91 3.59 11.33
C THR A 33 7.46 3.42 11.82
N PRO A 34 6.51 4.24 11.33
CA PRO A 34 5.14 4.22 11.84
C PRO A 34 4.34 3.00 11.38
N PHE A 35 4.89 2.20 10.46
CA PHE A 35 4.37 0.91 10.01
C PHE A 35 5.52 0.01 9.54
N VAL A 36 5.28 -1.31 9.43
CA VAL A 36 6.28 -2.25 8.92
C VAL A 36 6.40 -2.08 7.41
N LYS A 37 7.64 -1.85 6.95
CA LYS A 37 7.94 -1.70 5.53
C LYS A 37 7.50 -2.93 4.74
N ILE A 38 6.60 -2.75 3.78
CA ILE A 38 6.16 -3.82 2.88
C ILE A 38 7.35 -4.20 1.98
N PRO A 39 7.78 -5.47 1.93
CA PRO A 39 8.91 -5.89 1.13
C PRO A 39 8.72 -5.60 -0.36
N MET A 40 9.80 -5.17 -1.06
CA MET A 40 9.75 -4.90 -2.51
C MET A 40 9.23 -6.07 -3.34
N LYS A 41 9.53 -7.32 -2.93
CA LYS A 41 9.00 -8.53 -3.58
C LYS A 41 7.47 -8.57 -3.63
N CYS A 42 6.78 -7.96 -2.66
CA CYS A 42 5.33 -7.89 -2.64
C CYS A 42 4.79 -6.96 -3.73
N PHE A 43 5.51 -5.87 -4.05
CA PHE A 43 5.16 -4.98 -5.15
C PHE A 43 5.51 -5.56 -6.54
N GLN A 44 6.35 -6.59 -6.60
CA GLN A 44 6.78 -7.26 -7.83
C GLN A 44 6.00 -8.55 -8.12
N ASP A 45 5.20 -9.05 -7.19
CA ASP A 45 4.40 -10.27 -7.36
C ASP A 45 3.12 -9.99 -8.17
N VAL A 46 3.30 -9.85 -9.49
CA VAL A 46 2.25 -9.55 -10.49
C VAL A 46 1.38 -10.75 -10.87
N LYS A 47 1.51 -11.89 -10.18
CA LYS A 47 0.69 -13.09 -10.43
C LYS A 47 -0.78 -12.80 -10.09
N PRO A 48 -1.73 -13.47 -10.74
CA PRO A 48 -3.13 -13.42 -10.31
C PRO A 48 -3.26 -13.82 -8.84
N GLY A 49 -3.87 -12.96 -8.02
CA GLY A 49 -3.98 -13.18 -6.57
C GLY A 49 -2.66 -13.03 -5.79
N GLY A 50 -1.59 -12.56 -6.43
CA GLY A 50 -0.30 -12.28 -5.80
C GLY A 50 -0.33 -11.06 -4.88
N ALA A 51 0.78 -10.81 -4.20
CA ALA A 51 0.88 -9.78 -3.16
C ALA A 51 0.52 -8.38 -3.69
N LEU A 52 0.90 -8.07 -4.93
CA LEU A 52 0.60 -6.80 -5.57
C LEU A 52 -0.92 -6.55 -5.66
N CYS A 53 -1.68 -7.60 -5.98
CA CYS A 53 -3.14 -7.54 -6.07
C CYS A 53 -3.74 -7.16 -4.71
N HIS A 54 -3.24 -7.77 -3.62
CA HIS A 54 -3.70 -7.48 -2.26
C HIS A 54 -3.32 -6.08 -1.76
N VAL A 55 -2.14 -5.58 -2.14
CA VAL A 55 -1.72 -4.19 -1.86
C VAL A 55 -2.67 -3.20 -2.53
N ILE A 56 -2.90 -3.36 -3.84
CA ILE A 56 -3.78 -2.48 -4.61
C ILE A 56 -5.23 -2.57 -4.12
N LEU A 57 -5.74 -3.78 -3.89
CA LEU A 57 -7.09 -3.99 -3.38
C LEU A 57 -7.31 -3.29 -2.02
N SER A 58 -6.35 -3.46 -1.10
CA SER A 58 -6.39 -2.79 0.21
C SER A 58 -6.36 -1.27 0.08
N ALA A 59 -5.52 -0.73 -0.81
CA ALA A 59 -5.44 0.70 -1.08
C ALA A 59 -6.79 1.26 -1.57
N PHE A 60 -7.40 0.60 -2.55
CA PHE A 60 -8.68 1.04 -3.12
C PHE A 60 -9.84 0.89 -2.15
N LYS A 61 -9.86 -0.19 -1.35
CA LYS A 61 -10.84 -0.38 -0.29
C LYS A 61 -10.76 0.74 0.74
N PHE A 62 -9.55 1.02 1.24
CA PHE A 62 -9.33 2.11 2.19
C PHE A 62 -9.72 3.47 1.60
N ARG A 63 -9.32 3.78 0.35
CA ARG A 63 -9.72 5.02 -0.34
C ARG A 63 -11.24 5.19 -0.39
N SER A 64 -11.97 4.10 -0.65
CA SER A 64 -13.43 4.09 -0.69
C SER A 64 -14.03 4.36 0.70
N GLU A 65 -13.50 3.71 1.74
CA GLU A 65 -13.92 3.90 3.14
C GLU A 65 -13.67 5.32 3.63
N GLN A 66 -12.57 5.95 3.21
CA GLN A 66 -12.27 7.35 3.52
C GLN A 66 -13.00 8.35 2.61
N THR A 67 -13.83 7.89 1.67
CA THR A 67 -14.56 8.71 0.68
C THR A 67 -13.67 9.61 -0.18
N TRP A 68 -12.42 9.20 -0.41
CA TRP A 68 -11.46 10.01 -1.17
C TRP A 68 -11.71 9.93 -2.67
N ARG A 69 -11.80 11.09 -3.33
CA ARG A 69 -11.89 11.17 -4.80
C ARG A 69 -10.65 10.60 -5.50
N ARG A 70 -9.46 10.85 -4.94
CA ARG A 70 -8.16 10.37 -5.43
C ARG A 70 -7.18 10.18 -4.28
N PHE A 71 -6.14 9.37 -4.51
CA PHE A 71 -4.95 9.33 -3.66
C PHE A 71 -4.19 10.65 -3.78
N ASP A 72 -3.67 11.14 -2.65
CA ASP A 72 -2.98 12.44 -2.58
C ASP A 72 -1.90 12.39 -1.50
N PHE A 73 -0.82 11.65 -1.77
CA PHE A 73 0.29 11.44 -0.84
C PHE A 73 1.09 12.72 -0.51
N GLY A 74 0.92 13.78 -1.29
CA GLY A 74 1.53 15.09 -1.02
C GLY A 74 0.75 15.94 -0.01
N ASN A 75 -0.48 15.55 0.35
CA ASN A 75 -1.31 16.29 1.31
C ASN A 75 -0.95 15.91 2.76
N PRO A 76 -0.32 16.82 3.54
CA PRO A 76 0.12 16.51 4.91
C PRO A 76 -1.04 16.15 5.84
N SER A 77 -2.22 16.74 5.62
CA SER A 77 -3.42 16.47 6.43
C SER A 77 -3.95 15.02 6.29
N ARG A 78 -3.43 14.27 5.30
CA ARG A 78 -3.77 12.85 5.11
C ARG A 78 -2.63 11.91 5.51
N SER A 79 -1.49 12.42 5.97
CA SER A 79 -0.29 11.63 6.25
C SER A 79 -0.57 10.47 7.22
N GLU A 80 -1.24 10.75 8.34
CA GLU A 80 -1.62 9.73 9.34
C GLU A 80 -2.56 8.66 8.74
N LYS A 81 -3.49 9.07 7.88
CA LYS A 81 -4.39 8.15 7.20
C LYS A 81 -3.67 7.30 6.15
N HIS A 82 -2.65 7.84 5.49
CA HIS A 82 -1.81 7.04 4.60
C HIS A 82 -0.98 6.03 5.41
N VAL A 83 -0.42 6.40 6.56
CA VAL A 83 0.24 5.46 7.48
C VAL A 83 -0.71 4.32 7.88
N GLU A 84 -1.93 4.66 8.31
CA GLU A 84 -2.97 3.67 8.66
C GLU A 84 -3.27 2.73 7.49
N MET A 85 -3.37 3.26 6.27
CA MET A 85 -3.57 2.49 5.06
C MET A 85 -2.46 1.45 4.85
N PHE A 86 -1.18 1.83 5.05
CA PHE A 86 -0.06 0.89 4.94
C PHE A 86 -0.11 -0.21 6.01
N SER A 87 -0.48 0.11 7.25
CA SER A 87 -0.70 -0.91 8.29
C SER A 87 -1.83 -1.89 7.94
N ILE A 88 -2.87 -1.42 7.24
CA ILE A 88 -3.96 -2.30 6.76
C ILE A 88 -3.48 -3.19 5.61
N MET A 89 -2.70 -2.66 4.66
CA MET A 89 -2.09 -3.45 3.59
C MET A 89 -1.20 -4.56 4.16
N GLU A 90 -0.37 -4.24 5.15
CA GLU A 90 0.48 -5.20 5.84
C GLU A 90 -0.35 -6.34 6.45
N LYS A 91 -1.39 -6.00 7.24
CA LYS A 91 -2.31 -6.98 7.85
C LYS A 91 -2.95 -7.89 6.80
N ALA A 92 -3.40 -7.32 5.68
CA ALA A 92 -3.97 -8.07 4.58
C ALA A 92 -2.96 -9.08 4.01
N LEU A 93 -1.71 -8.66 3.79
CA LEU A 93 -0.66 -9.53 3.25
C LEU A 93 -0.25 -10.65 4.22
N ILE A 94 -0.23 -10.37 5.53
CA ILE A 94 0.02 -11.38 6.57
C ILE A 94 -1.11 -12.42 6.59
N GLN A 95 -2.37 -11.97 6.53
CA GLN A 95 -3.53 -12.86 6.56
C GLN A 95 -3.52 -13.86 5.40
N VAL A 96 -3.08 -13.44 4.21
CA VAL A 96 -2.97 -14.31 3.03
C VAL A 96 -1.61 -14.98 2.89
N LYS A 97 -0.72 -14.86 3.90
CA LYS A 97 0.63 -15.45 3.96
C LYS A 97 1.55 -15.04 2.80
N LEU A 98 1.31 -13.86 2.21
CA LEU A 98 2.12 -13.28 1.14
C LEU A 98 3.17 -12.29 1.65
N CYS A 99 3.12 -11.92 2.94
CA CYS A 99 4.19 -11.25 3.66
C CYS A 99 4.50 -12.04 4.95
N LEU A 100 5.72 -12.55 5.08
CA LEU A 100 6.16 -13.43 6.18
C LEU A 100 7.06 -12.70 7.19
N LEU A 101 6.82 -11.43 7.47
CA LEU A 101 7.69 -10.67 8.39
C LEU A 101 7.52 -11.09 9.87
N LEU A 102 6.59 -11.99 10.22
CA LEU A 102 6.37 -12.46 11.59
C LEU A 102 7.29 -13.62 12.04
N TYR A 103 8.54 -13.71 11.58
CA TYR A 103 9.49 -14.71 12.12
C TYR A 103 10.80 -14.15 12.69
N ILE A 104 11.00 -12.83 12.73
CA ILE A 104 12.18 -12.25 13.39
C ILE A 104 11.83 -10.89 14.01
N GLN A 105 11.27 -10.90 15.22
CA GLN A 105 11.47 -9.87 16.25
C GLN A 105 11.69 -10.57 17.59
#